data_AF-A0A1A8KEC1-F1
#
_entry.id   AF-A0A1A8KEC1-F1
#
_cell.length_a   1.000
_cell.length_b   1.000
_cell.length_c   1.000
_cell.angle_alpha   90.00
_cell.angle_beta   90.00
_cell.angle_gamma   90.00
#
_symmetry.space_group_name_H-M   'P 1'
#
loop_
_entity.id
_entity.type
_entity.pdbx_description
1 polymer ?
#
loop_
_entity_poly.entity_id
_entity_poly.type
_entity_poly.pdbx_seq_one_letter_code
_entity_poly.pdbx_strand_id
1 'polypeptide(L)' 'MSAVWSHFKLETEGCPTATCNVCKLSVSRGGKDRAAFNTTNLIRHLKNKHPAQYSEFTAATQIKTWSQPTLEAML' A
#
# COMPACT_ATOMS: atom_id res chain seq x y z
N MET A 1 -8.62 -4.84 -1.97
CA MET A 1 -7.82 -4.23 -0.87
C MET A 1 -6.36 -4.10 -1.35
N SER A 2 -5.68 -2.99 -1.06
CA SER A 2 -4.29 -2.73 -1.53
C SER A 2 -3.27 -3.71 -0.92
N ALA A 3 -2.21 -4.09 -1.65
CA ALA A 3 -1.19 -5.04 -1.18
C ALA A 3 -0.34 -4.53 0.00
N VAL A 4 -0.32 -3.20 0.21
CA VAL A 4 0.43 -2.57 1.32
C VAL A 4 -0.05 -3.04 2.70
N TRP A 5 -1.29 -3.51 2.81
CA TRP A 5 -1.87 -4.00 4.06
C TRP A 5 -1.20 -5.26 4.61
N SER A 6 -0.38 -5.96 3.83
CA SER A 6 0.47 -7.04 4.38
C SER A 6 1.53 -6.53 5.37
N HIS A 7 1.86 -5.23 5.33
CA HIS A 7 2.87 -4.61 6.19
C HIS A 7 2.28 -3.70 7.28
N PHE A 8 0.96 -3.52 7.32
CA PHE A 8 0.28 -2.63 8.26
C PHE A 8 -0.95 -3.31 8.87
N LYS A 9 -1.30 -2.92 10.09
CA LYS A 9 -2.54 -3.32 10.73
C LYS A 9 -3.34 -2.12 11.24
N LEU A 10 -4.66 -2.26 11.24
CA LEU A 10 -5.54 -1.35 11.95
C LEU A 10 -5.78 -1.88 13.35
N GLU A 11 -5.83 -0.98 14.33
CA GLU A 11 -6.25 -1.34 15.69
C GLU A 11 -7.76 -1.54 15.77
N THR A 12 -8.53 -0.73 15.04
CA THR A 12 -9.99 -0.87 14.91
C THR A 12 -10.42 -0.44 13.51
N GLU A 13 -11.55 -0.95 13.04
CA GLU A 13 -12.14 -0.53 11.76
C GLU A 13 -12.46 0.97 11.78
N GLY A 14 -12.01 1.68 10.74
CA GLY A 14 -12.20 3.12 10.63
C GLY A 14 -11.21 3.97 11.44
N CYS A 15 -10.13 3.38 12.00
CA CYS A 15 -9.03 4.17 12.55
C CYS A 15 -8.37 5.03 11.46
N PRO A 16 -8.06 6.32 11.77
CA PRO A 16 -7.38 7.22 10.85
C PRO A 16 -5.89 6.91 10.69
N THR A 17 -5.36 6.00 11.52
CA THR A 17 -3.98 5.55 11.52
C THR A 17 -3.91 4.04 11.35
N ALA A 18 -2.76 3.56 10.87
CA ALA A 18 -2.40 2.16 10.78
C ALA A 18 -1.02 1.95 11.41
N THR A 19 -0.83 0.85 12.13
CA THR A 19 0.44 0.49 12.76
C THR A 19 1.30 -0.27 11.77
N CYS A 20 2.56 0.15 11.59
CA CYS A 20 3.54 -0.57 10.80
C CYS A 20 3.96 -1.86 11.51
N ASN A 21 3.89 -3.00 10.81
CA ASN A 21 4.26 -4.29 11.40
C ASN A 21 5.78 -4.43 11.61
N VAL A 22 6.59 -3.65 10.89
CA VAL A 22 8.07 -3.70 10.96
C VAL A 22 8.59 -2.87 12.13
N CYS A 23 8.33 -1.55 12.14
CA CYS A 23 8.85 -0.63 13.17
C CYS A 23 7.86 -0.27 14.28
N LYS A 24 6.63 -0.76 14.24
CA LYS A 24 5.54 -0.49 15.21
C LYS A 24 5.09 0.98 15.30
N LEU A 25 5.55 1.85 14.39
CA LEU A 25 5.08 3.24 14.32
C LEU A 25 3.66 3.35 13.75
N SER A 26 2.87 4.25 14.31
CA SER A 26 1.54 4.61 13.82
C SER A 26 1.65 5.62 12.66
N VAL A 27 1.02 5.31 11.54
CA VAL A 27 1.06 6.11 10.30
C VAL A 27 -0.35 6.54 9.91
N SER A 28 -0.56 7.83 9.68
CA SER A 28 -1.85 8.36 9.22
C SER A 28 -2.21 7.86 7.83
N ARG A 29 -3.47 7.50 7.62
CA ARG A 29 -4.07 7.11 6.32
C ARG A 29 -4.47 8.30 5.45
N GLY A 30 -4.24 9.53 5.92
CA GLY A 30 -4.70 10.75 5.27
C GLY A 30 -6.23 10.83 5.24
N GLY A 31 -6.77 11.82 4.50
CA GLY A 31 -8.21 12.07 4.44
C GLY A 31 -8.76 12.76 5.69
N LYS A 32 -9.90 13.43 5.55
CA LYS A 32 -10.60 14.09 6.67
C LYS A 32 -11.56 13.15 7.40
N ASP A 33 -12.07 12.14 6.68
CA ASP A 33 -13.07 11.19 7.14
C ASP A 33 -12.80 9.80 6.55
N ARG A 34 -13.57 8.81 7.01
CA ARG A 34 -13.39 7.39 6.67
C ARG A 34 -13.50 7.12 5.16
N ALA A 35 -14.32 7.87 4.43
CA ALA A 35 -14.48 7.70 2.99
C ALA A 35 -13.27 8.25 2.21
N ALA A 36 -12.54 9.20 2.78
CA ALA A 36 -11.35 9.80 2.18
C ALA A 36 -10.03 9.10 2.54
N PHE A 37 -10.04 8.04 3.36
CA PHE A 37 -8.83 7.33 3.76
C PHE A 37 -8.17 6.62 2.57
N ASN A 38 -6.86 6.79 2.43
CA ASN A 38 -6.06 6.14 1.39
C ASN A 38 -4.81 5.46 1.97
N THR A 39 -3.93 4.97 1.10
CA THR A 39 -2.71 4.26 1.49
C THR A 39 -1.42 4.98 1.09
N THR A 40 -1.49 6.21 0.57
CA THR A 40 -0.33 6.94 0.04
C THR A 40 0.74 7.14 1.12
N ASN A 41 0.33 7.52 2.32
CA ASN A 41 1.24 7.70 3.46
C ASN A 41 1.89 6.39 3.92
N LEU A 42 1.18 5.27 3.83
CA LEU A 42 1.67 3.94 4.22
C LEU A 42 2.75 3.48 3.25
N ILE A 43 2.51 3.66 1.95
CA ILE A 43 3.48 3.37 0.88
C ILE A 43 4.73 4.24 1.04
N ARG A 44 4.56 5.55 1.28
CA ARG A 44 5.67 6.48 1.54
C ARG A 44 6.47 6.09 2.77
N HIS A 45 5.80 5.65 3.83
CA HIS A 45 6.47 5.15 5.03
C HIS A 45 7.35 3.94 4.73
N LEU A 46 6.83 2.92 4.01
CA LEU A 46 7.64 1.77 3.60
C LEU A 46 8.83 2.20 2.75
N LYS A 47 8.61 3.03 1.72
CA LYS A 47 9.68 3.48 0.82
C LYS A 47 10.85 4.13 1.58
N ASN A 48 10.54 4.97 2.57
CA ASN A 48 11.55 5.78 3.25
C ASN A 48 12.19 5.09 4.46
N LYS A 49 11.47 4.18 5.13
CA LYS A 49 11.92 3.54 6.37
C LYS A 49 12.27 2.07 6.21
N HIS A 50 11.70 1.41 5.19
CA HIS A 50 11.72 -0.03 4.98
C HIS A 50 11.92 -0.37 3.49
N PRO A 51 13.06 0.01 2.87
CA PRO A 51 13.28 -0.15 1.44
C PRO A 51 13.21 -1.62 0.97
N ALA A 52 13.60 -2.58 1.81
CA ALA A 52 13.46 -4.00 1.52
C ALA A 52 11.99 -4.43 1.38
N GLN A 53 11.16 -4.10 2.37
CA GLN A 53 9.72 -4.40 2.35
C GLN A 53 8.99 -3.59 1.27
N TYR A 54 9.44 -2.38 0.96
CA TYR A 54 8.95 -1.63 -0.18
C TYR A 54 9.25 -2.35 -1.50
N SER A 55 10.46 -2.89 -1.67
CA SER A 55 10.82 -3.70 -2.83
C SER A 55 9.90 -4.90 -2.98
N GLU A 56 9.72 -5.70 -1.91
CA GLU A 56 8.79 -6.85 -1.88
C GLU A 56 7.36 -6.44 -2.25
N PHE A 57 6.84 -5.38 -1.63
CA PHE A 57 5.52 -4.83 -1.92
C PHE A 57 5.37 -4.42 -3.40
N THR A 58 6.37 -3.74 -3.96
CA THR A 58 6.34 -3.31 -5.36
C THR A 58 6.47 -4.48 -6.32
N ALA A 59 7.31 -5.47 -6.02
CA ALA A 59 7.40 -6.69 -6.82
C ALA A 59 6.03 -7.38 -6.86
N ALA A 60 5.38 -7.57 -5.71
CA ALA A 60 4.06 -8.18 -5.60
C ALA A 60 2.94 -7.38 -6.31
N THR A 61 3.04 -6.04 -6.37
CA THR A 61 2.03 -5.22 -7.06
C THR A 61 2.22 -5.19 -8.57
N GLN A 62 3.45 -5.31 -9.08
CA GLN A 62 3.75 -5.33 -10.52
C GLN A 62 3.25 -6.63 -11.20
N ILE A 63 3.21 -7.73 -10.46
CA ILE A 63 2.66 -9.02 -10.95
C ILE A 63 1.15 -8.92 -11.24
N LYS A 64 0.43 -7.99 -10.60
CA LYS A 64 -1.01 -7.78 -10.85
C LYS A 64 -1.29 -6.82 -12.00
N THR A 65 -0.34 -5.98 -12.41
CA THR A 65 -0.49 -5.06 -13.54
C THR A 65 -0.07 -5.69 -14.86
N TRP A 66 0.71 -6.77 -14.85
CA TRP A 66 1.00 -7.57 -16.05
C TRP A 66 -0.07 -8.64 -16.26
N SER A 67 -1.25 -8.21 -16.69
CA SER A 67 -2.26 -9.07 -17.30
C SER A 67 -3.01 -8.26 -18.35
N GLN A 68 -2.33 -7.99 -19.47
CA GLN A 68 -2.83 -8.10 -20.86
C GLN A 68 -1.87 -7.35 -21.80
N PRO A 69 -1.15 -8.01 -22.72
CA PRO A 69 -0.82 -7.38 -23.98
C PRO A 69 -2.15 -7.18 -24.74
N THR A 70 -2.52 -5.95 -25.05
CA THR A 70 -3.60 -5.67 -26.00
C THR A 70 -3.18 -6.20 -27.38
N LEU A 71 -3.98 -7.11 -27.94
CA LEU A 71 -3.91 -7.55 -29.33
C LEU A 71 -4.38 -6.40 -30.24
N GLU A 72 -3.60 -5.34 -30.36
CA GLU A 72 -3.80 -4.27 -31.34
C GLU A 72 -2.47 -3.92 -32.01
N ALA A 73 -1.84 -4.96 -32.57
CA ALA A 73 -0.71 -4.83 -33.48
C ALA A 73 -0.86 -5.85 -34.62
N MET A 74 -2.01 -5.82 -35.29
CA MET A 74 -2.22 -6.44 -36.61
C MET A 74 -3.27 -5.64 -37.37
N LEU A 75 -2.83 -4.55 -38.03
CA LEU A 75 -3.34 -4.02 -39.30
C LEU A 75 -2.39 -2.93 -39.81
#